data_AF-A0A3N6PAC9-F1
#
_entry.id   AF-A0A3N6PAC9-F1
#
_cell.length_a   1.000
_cell.length_b   1.000
_cell.length_c   1.000
_cell.angle_alpha   90.00
_cell.angle_beta   90.00
_cell.angle_gamma   90.00
#
_symmetry.space_group_name_H-M   'P 1'
#
loop_
_entity.id
_entity.type
_entity.pdbx_description
1 polymer ?
#
loop_
_entity_poly.entity_id
_entity_poly.type
_entity_poly.pdbx_seq_one_letter_code
_entity_poly.pdbx_strand_id
1 'polypeptide(L)' 'MFEDNADKYEPFTAPQIAEQLQSDIHRNTARNYLQDLEALGEFRTKKVGPGRVWWQPCNNILQKGR' A
#
# COMPACT_ATOMS: atom_id res chain seq x y z
N MET A 1 -4.88 1.05 25.30
CA MET A 1 -4.89 0.15 24.15
C MET A 1 -3.92 0.74 23.15
N PHE A 2 -2.77 0.10 22.92
CA PHE A 2 -1.88 0.53 21.84
C PHE A 2 -2.54 0.06 20.55
N GLU A 3 -3.06 1.00 19.75
CA GLU A 3 -3.55 0.64 18.43
C GLU A 3 -2.34 0.18 17.61
N ASP A 4 -2.25 -1.13 17.45
CA ASP A 4 -1.27 -1.87 16.67
C ASP A 4 -1.44 -1.48 15.19
N ASN A 5 -0.91 -0.30 14.84
CA ASN A 5 -0.86 0.23 13.47
C ASN A 5 0.48 -0.14 12.81
N ALA A 6 1.17 -1.16 13.30
CA ALA A 6 2.49 -1.56 12.83
C ALA A 6 2.47 -1.94 11.34
N ASP A 7 1.37 -2.53 10.88
CA ASP A 7 1.27 -3.08 9.52
C ASP A 7 0.94 -2.04 8.44
N LYS A 8 0.48 -0.83 8.78
CA LYS A 8 0.04 0.16 7.77
C LYS A 8 1.16 0.63 6.84
N TYR A 9 2.40 0.54 7.30
CA TYR A 9 3.57 1.02 6.57
C TYR A 9 4.41 -0.11 5.98
N GLU A 10 4.01 -1.38 6.17
CA GLU A 10 4.76 -2.50 5.62
C GLU A 10 4.61 -2.55 4.08
N PRO A 11 5.71 -2.75 3.33
CA PRO A 11 5.63 -2.91 1.89
C PRO A 11 4.87 -4.17 1.50
N PHE A 12 3.96 -4.03 0.53
CA PHE A 12 3.18 -5.13 -0.03
C PHE A 12 3.25 -5.16 -1.55
N THR A 13 2.85 -6.29 -2.14
CA THR A 13 2.77 -6.50 -3.58
C THR A 13 1.32 -6.50 -4.06
N ALA A 14 1.11 -6.25 -5.35
CA ALA A 14 -0.23 -6.28 -5.95
C ALA A 14 -0.98 -7.62 -5.74
N PRO A 15 -0.34 -8.81 -5.85
CA PRO A 15 -0.99 -10.07 -5.50
C PRO A 15 -1.44 -10.15 -4.05
N GLN A 16 -0.64 -9.68 -3.09
CA GLN A 16 -1.01 -9.69 -1.67
C GLN A 16 -2.25 -8.84 -1.40
N ILE A 17 -2.37 -7.66 -2.02
CA ILE A 17 -3.58 -6.82 -1.91
C ILE A 17 -4.79 -7.48 -2.57
N ALA A 18 -4.62 -8.09 -3.74
CA ALA A 18 -5.70 -8.82 -4.39
C ALA A 18 -6.23 -9.96 -3.49
N GLU A 19 -5.34 -10.68 -2.81
CA GLU A 19 -5.69 -11.71 -1.83
C GLU A 19 -6.37 -11.13 -0.58
N GLN A 20 -5.85 -10.01 -0.04
CA GLN A 20 -6.40 -9.36 1.16
C GLN A 20 -7.79 -8.76 0.94
N LEU A 21 -8.06 -8.21 -0.24
CA LEU A 21 -9.36 -7.62 -0.56
C LEU A 21 -10.47 -8.67 -0.69
N GLN A 22 -10.16 -9.97 -0.60
CA GLN A 22 -11.11 -11.09 -0.74
C GLN A 22 -12.07 -10.91 -1.92
N SER A 23 -11.59 -10.26 -2.96
CA SER A 23 -12.36 -9.86 -4.12
C SER A 23 -11.76 -10.57 -5.31
N ASP A 24 -12.59 -11.01 -6.26
CA ASP A 24 -12.19 -11.66 -7.51
C ASP A 24 -11.50 -10.66 -8.48
N ILE A 25 -10.76 -9.71 -7.91
CA ILE A 25 -10.05 -8.67 -8.63
C ILE A 25 -8.80 -9.32 -9.22
N HIS A 26 -8.76 -9.37 -10.54
CA HIS A 26 -7.59 -9.83 -11.27
C HIS A 26 -6.34 -9.03 -10.85
N ARG A 27 -5.19 -9.71 -10.77
CA ARG A 27 -3.91 -9.13 -10.33
C ARG A 27 -3.52 -7.85 -11.08
N ASN A 28 -3.85 -7.76 -12.37
CA ASN A 28 -3.60 -6.54 -13.15
C ASN A 28 -4.48 -5.37 -12.71
N THR A 29 -5.73 -5.62 -12.34
CA THR A 29 -6.65 -4.58 -11.83
C THR A 29 -6.16 -4.04 -10.50
N ALA A 30 -5.73 -4.92 -9.58
CA ALA A 30 -5.10 -4.51 -8.33
C ALA A 30 -3.82 -3.69 -8.58
N ARG A 31 -3.02 -4.07 -9.58
CA ARG A 31 -1.81 -3.32 -9.97
C ARG A 31 -2.15 -1.93 -10.49
N ASN A 32 -3.14 -1.81 -11.38
CA ASN A 32 -3.56 -0.52 -11.95
C ASN A 32 -4.06 0.41 -10.84
N TYR A 33 -4.90 -0.12 -9.95
CA TYR A 33 -5.38 0.61 -8.78
C TYR A 33 -4.24 1.15 -7.90
N LEU A 34 -3.21 0.33 -7.63
CA LEU A 34 -2.04 0.77 -6.88
C LEU A 34 -1.18 1.80 -7.62
N GLN A 35 -1.21 1.82 -8.97
CA GLN A 35 -0.57 2.89 -9.74
C GLN A 35 -1.35 4.20 -9.65
N ASP A 36 -2.68 4.14 -9.71
CA ASP A 36 -3.52 5.32 -9.55
C ASP A 36 -3.31 5.96 -8.16
N LEU A 37 -3.25 5.14 -7.11
CA LEU A 37 -2.99 5.64 -5.76
C LEU A 37 -1.57 6.20 -5.57
N GLU A 38 -0.58 5.65 -6.27
CA GLU A 38 0.77 6.23 -6.28
C GLU A 38 0.80 7.58 -7.00
N ALA A 39 0.08 7.71 -8.11
CA ALA A 39 -0.08 8.96 -8.84
C ALA A 39 -0.79 10.04 -8.00
N LEU A 40 -1.72 9.64 -7.13
CA LEU A 40 -2.38 10.52 -6.15
C LEU A 40 -1.47 10.88 -4.95
N GLY A 41 -0.32 10.23 -4.80
CA GLY A 41 0.61 10.45 -3.69
C GLY A 41 0.24 9.71 -2.39
N GLU A 42 -0.79 8.88 -2.42
CA GLU A 42 -1.26 8.07 -1.28
C GLU A 42 -0.30 6.91 -0.97
N PHE A 43 0.39 6.39 -2.00
CA PHE A 43 1.38 5.33 -1.86
C PHE A 43 2.72 5.73 -2.49
N ARG A 44 3.78 5.11 -1.99
CA ARG A 44 5.10 5.08 -2.65
C ARG A 44 5.33 3.70 -3.25
N THR A 45 6.14 3.64 -4.30
CA THR A 45 6.45 2.38 -4.98
C THR A 45 7.95 2.23 -5.29
N LYS A 46 8.42 0.99 -5.36
CA LYS A 46 9.77 0.64 -5.83
C LYS A 46 9.76 -0.68 -6.59
N LYS A 47 10.53 -0.74 -7.69
CA LYS A 47 10.80 -1.99 -8.41
C LYS A 47 11.79 -2.82 -7.61
N VAL A 48 11.48 -4.10 -7.38
CA VAL A 48 12.32 -5.06 -6.66
C VAL A 48 12.37 -6.36 -7.46
N GLY A 49 13.53 -6.65 -8.08
CA GLY A 49 13.68 -7.79 -8.99
C GLY A 49 12.66 -7.75 -10.15
N PRO A 50 11.94 -8.86 -10.41
CA PRO A 50 10.86 -8.88 -11.41
C PRO A 50 9.57 -8.21 -10.91
N GLY A 51 9.48 -7.94 -9.61
CA GLY A 51 8.28 -7.42 -8.94
C GLY A 51 8.32 -5.92 -8.66
N ARG A 52 7.26 -5.47 -8.01
CA ARG A 52 7.09 -4.10 -7.51
C ARG A 52 6.39 -4.18 -6.16
N VAL A 53 6.83 -3.33 -5.24
CA VAL A 53 6.22 -3.18 -3.92
C VAL A 53 5.66 -1.77 -3.76
N TRP A 54 4.67 -1.64 -2.89
CA TRP A 54 4.01 -0.40 -2.53
C TRP A 54 3.93 -0.31 -1.00
N TRP A 55 3.98 0.89 -0.46
CA TRP A 55 3.82 1.15 0.98
C TRP A 55 3.24 2.54 1.19
N GLN A 56 2.49 2.74 2.27
CA GLN A 56 2.05 4.07 2.63
C GLN A 56 3.26 4.89 3.08
N PRO A 57 3.45 6.13 2.59
CA PRO A 57 4.47 7.00 3.14
C PRO A 57 4.14 7.29 4.60
N CYS A 58 5.12 7.15 5.50
CA CYS A 58 5.03 7.67 6.86
C CYS A 58 4.97 9.21 6.80
N ASN A 59 3.80 9.76 6.53
CA ASN A 59 3.57 11.18 6.64
C ASN A 59 3.40 11.45 8.14
N ASN A 60 4.49 11.82 8.80
CA ASN A 60 4.56 12.09 10.24
C ASN A 60 3.77 13.36 10.68
N ILE A 61 2.70 13.71 9.95
CA ILE A 61 1.88 14.91 10.13
C ILE A 61 0.58 14.66 10.89
N LEU A 62 0.38 13.47 11.48
CA LEU A 62 -0.78 13.15 12.32
C LEU A 62 -0.40 12.62 13.72
N GLN A 63 0.68 13.16 14.31
CA GLN A 63 0.99 13.01 15.75
C GLN A 63 1.33 14.35 16.43
N LYS A 64 0.94 15.49 15.86
CA LYS A 64 0.98 16.80 16.54
C LYS A 64 -0.41 17.44 16.50
N GLY A 65 -1.24 17.10 17.48
CA GLY A 65 -2.64 17.55 17.49
C GLY A 65 -3.35 17.32 18.82
N ARG A 66 -2.91 18.05 19.84
CA ARG A 66 -3.47 18.24 21.21
C ARG A 66 -3.16 17.19 22.26
#